data_AF-A0AAV5SBA6-F1
#
_entry.id   AF-A0AAV5SBA6-F1
#
_cell.length_a   1.000
_cell.length_b   1.000
_cell.length_c   1.000
_cell.angle_alpha   90.00
_cell.angle_beta   90.00
_cell.angle_gamma   90.00
#
_symmetry.space_group_name_H-M   'P 1'
#
loop_
_entity.id
_entity.type
_entity.pdbx_description
1 polymer ?
#
loop_
_entity_poly.entity_id
_entity_poly.type
_entity_poly.pdbx_seq_one_letter_code
_entity_poly.pdbx_strand_id
1 'polypeptide(L)'
;VKCLSLILPFSDSLSDRFYATLYRKLLDHAPSTAQHQLLDLLWKTLKTDQVVTRVRAFVKRLLQIATSESAGFSAGILILVSRLIEAKPQLIVRERDAQSEIERSEGSGGMDMEDDEEERYVDLDDDGIPLERRIKGEKKEKDEEEEGEGLESEDEVSILI
;
A
#
# COMPACT_ATOMS: atom_id res chain seq x y z
N VAL A 1 -18.83 20.93 9.79
CA VAL A 1 -17.51 21.26 9.19
C VAL A 1 -16.68 22.22 10.05
N LYS A 2 -17.28 23.29 10.63
CA LYS A 2 -16.60 24.24 11.55
C LYS A 2 -16.00 23.64 12.83
N CYS A 3 -16.51 22.53 13.34
CA CYS A 3 -16.01 21.96 14.60
C CYS A 3 -14.68 21.21 14.43
N LEU A 4 -14.37 20.70 13.22
CA LEU A 4 -13.13 19.97 12.98
C LEU A 4 -11.90 20.91 12.94
N SER A 5 -12.05 22.12 12.38
CA SER A 5 -10.92 23.07 12.28
C SER A 5 -10.50 23.68 13.62
N LEU A 6 -11.36 23.66 14.64
CA LEU A 6 -11.08 24.23 15.97
C LEU A 6 -10.17 23.37 16.83
N ILE A 7 -9.92 22.14 16.40
CA ILE A 7 -9.24 21.08 17.15
C ILE A 7 -7.73 21.05 16.84
N LEU A 8 -7.33 21.65 15.72
CA LEU A 8 -5.95 21.76 15.25
C LEU A 8 -4.92 22.33 16.25
N PRO A 9 -5.25 23.26 17.17
CA PRO A 9 -4.27 23.80 18.12
C PRO A 9 -4.13 23.03 19.44
N PHE A 10 -4.89 21.94 19.67
CA PHE A 10 -4.93 21.28 20.98
C PHE A 10 -4.25 19.89 20.94
N SER A 11 -2.92 19.82 21.13
CA SER A 11 -2.09 18.58 21.25
C SER A 11 -1.85 17.77 19.98
N ASP A 12 -0.63 17.22 19.84
CA ASP A 12 -0.20 16.41 18.69
C ASP A 12 -1.09 15.17 18.48
N SER A 13 -1.49 14.49 19.56
CA SER A 13 -2.39 13.33 19.51
C SER A 13 -3.77 13.61 18.90
N LEU A 14 -4.24 14.85 19.04
CA LEU A 14 -5.52 15.29 18.50
C LEU A 14 -5.40 15.74 17.05
N SER A 15 -4.22 16.23 16.65
CA SER A 15 -3.89 16.53 15.27
C SER A 15 -3.94 15.28 14.38
N ASP A 16 -3.38 14.15 14.84
CA ASP A 16 -3.40 12.90 14.08
C ASP A 16 -4.81 12.34 13.89
N ARG A 17 -5.62 12.36 14.96
CA ARG A 17 -7.04 11.98 14.88
C ARG A 17 -7.82 12.89 13.92
N PHE A 18 -7.54 14.19 13.96
CA PHE A 18 -8.13 15.16 13.04
C PHE A 18 -7.80 14.82 11.59
N TYR A 19 -6.51 14.64 11.25
CA TYR A 19 -6.10 14.35 9.87
C TYR A 19 -6.57 12.98 9.40
N ALA A 20 -6.56 11.94 10.25
CA ALA A 20 -7.10 10.63 9.91
C ALA A 20 -8.61 10.70 9.61
N THR A 21 -9.36 11.45 10.43
CA THR A 21 -10.80 11.66 10.22
C THR A 21 -11.07 12.46 8.96
N LEU A 22 -10.31 13.54 8.72
CA LEU A 22 -10.44 14.36 7.52
C LEU A 22 -10.12 13.55 6.25
N TYR A 23 -9.06 12.73 6.29
CA TYR A 23 -8.66 11.87 5.18
C TYR A 23 -9.74 10.83 4.87
N ARG A 24 -10.31 10.20 5.91
CA ARG A 24 -11.43 9.27 5.76
C ARG A 24 -12.67 9.99 5.23
N LYS A 25 -12.94 11.21 5.70
CA LYS A 25 -14.11 12.00 5.27
C LYS A 25 -14.09 12.33 3.78
N LEU A 26 -12.91 12.38 3.14
CA LEU A 26 -12.79 12.56 1.70
C LEU A 26 -13.34 11.39 0.88
N LEU A 27 -13.55 10.20 1.47
CA LEU A 27 -14.26 9.10 0.82
C LEU A 27 -15.76 9.32 0.73
N ASP A 28 -16.32 10.07 1.68
CA ASP A 28 -17.73 10.37 1.65
C ASP A 28 -17.96 11.46 0.61
N HIS A 29 -18.81 11.19 -0.39
CA HIS A 29 -19.26 12.22 -1.32
C HIS A 29 -19.90 13.36 -0.53
N ALA A 30 -19.24 14.52 -0.53
CA ALA A 30 -19.79 15.70 0.10
C ALA A 30 -21.01 16.17 -0.70
N PRO A 31 -22.12 16.54 -0.04
CA PRO A 31 -23.25 17.12 -0.75
C PRO A 31 -22.79 18.36 -1.52
N SER A 32 -23.38 18.60 -2.70
CA SER A 32 -22.97 19.70 -3.59
C SER A 32 -22.89 21.06 -2.87
N THR A 33 -23.81 21.33 -1.94
CA THR A 33 -23.85 22.56 -1.13
C THR A 33 -22.66 22.75 -0.18
N ALA A 34 -21.94 21.66 0.16
CA ALA A 34 -20.80 21.68 1.07
C ALA A 34 -19.44 21.55 0.37
N GLN A 35 -19.41 21.30 -0.95
CA GLN A 35 -18.19 21.08 -1.71
C GLN A 35 -17.20 22.26 -1.61
N HIS A 36 -17.69 23.50 -1.75
CA HIS A 36 -16.86 24.70 -1.58
C HIS A 36 -16.28 24.80 -0.17
N GLN A 37 -17.09 24.54 0.86
CA GLN A 37 -16.64 24.60 2.25
C GLN A 37 -15.59 23.54 2.57
N LEU A 38 -15.71 22.36 1.94
CA LEU A 38 -14.73 21.30 2.04
C LEU A 38 -13.40 21.72 1.39
N LEU A 39 -13.42 22.27 0.18
CA LEU A 39 -12.21 22.76 -0.50
C LEU A 39 -11.51 23.88 0.29
N ASP A 40 -12.28 24.82 0.86
CA ASP A 40 -11.74 25.88 1.72
C ASP A 40 -11.07 25.32 2.98
N LEU A 41 -11.69 24.32 3.62
CA LEU A 41 -11.12 23.66 4.79
C LEU A 41 -9.83 22.94 4.42
N LEU A 42 -9.83 22.18 3.33
CA LEU A 42 -8.66 21.44 2.84
C LEU A 42 -7.51 22.40 2.53
N TRP A 43 -7.78 23.50 1.83
CA TRP A 43 -6.75 24.50 1.55
C TRP A 43 -6.12 25.04 2.84
N LYS A 44 -6.94 25.49 3.80
CA LYS A 44 -6.45 26.06 5.06
C LYS A 44 -5.62 25.06 5.85
N THR A 45 -6.12 23.83 5.98
CA THR A 45 -5.50 22.76 6.78
C THR A 45 -4.21 22.23 6.16
N LEU A 46 -4.22 21.95 4.86
CA LEU A 46 -3.06 21.42 4.13
C LEU A 46 -1.99 22.49 3.92
N LYS A 47 -2.37 23.78 3.83
CA LYS A 47 -1.40 24.89 3.75
C LYS A 47 -0.60 25.04 5.04
N THR A 48 -1.19 24.83 6.22
CA THR A 48 -0.48 24.98 7.50
C THR A 48 0.23 23.71 7.98
N ASP A 49 -0.12 22.55 7.41
CA ASP A 49 0.46 21.26 7.80
C ASP A 49 1.96 21.17 7.49
N GLN A 50 2.79 20.84 8.48
CA GLN A 50 4.26 20.74 8.31
C GLN A 50 4.70 19.35 7.80
N VAL A 51 3.84 18.34 7.88
CA VAL A 51 4.18 16.95 7.52
C VAL A 51 3.96 16.74 6.02
N VAL A 52 5.03 16.87 5.24
CA VAL A 52 4.99 16.84 3.77
C VAL A 52 4.46 15.51 3.22
N THR A 53 4.83 14.38 3.83
CA THR A 53 4.33 13.04 3.49
C THR A 53 2.81 12.96 3.60
N ARG A 54 2.24 13.54 4.66
CA ARG A 54 0.79 13.61 4.89
C ARG A 54 0.11 14.47 3.84
N VAL A 55 0.64 15.66 3.55
CA VAL A 55 0.09 16.54 2.50
C VAL A 55 0.11 15.83 1.13
N ARG A 56 1.19 15.10 0.80
CA ARG A 56 1.26 14.29 -0.43
C ARG A 56 0.19 13.19 -0.47
N ALA A 57 -0.09 12.52 0.65
CA ALA A 57 -1.16 11.54 0.73
C ALA A 57 -2.54 12.17 0.46
N PHE A 58 -2.81 13.35 1.02
CA PHE A 58 -4.02 14.12 0.72
C PHE A 58 -4.11 14.52 -0.76
N VAL A 59 -3.01 15.00 -1.36
CA VAL A 59 -2.98 15.36 -2.79
C VAL A 59 -3.30 14.14 -3.66
N LYS A 60 -2.69 12.98 -3.39
CA LYS A 60 -3.00 11.72 -4.11
C LYS A 60 -4.50 11.40 -4.02
N ARG A 61 -5.08 11.51 -2.82
CA ARG A 61 -6.51 11.26 -2.60
C ARG A 61 -7.41 12.24 -3.34
N LEU A 62 -7.07 13.52 -3.34
CA LEU A 62 -7.83 14.54 -4.06
C LEU A 62 -7.80 14.29 -5.57
N LEU A 63 -6.65 13.92 -6.13
CA LEU A 63 -6.53 13.58 -7.54
C LEU A 63 -7.36 12.33 -7.91
N GLN A 64 -7.40 11.32 -7.03
CA GLN A 64 -8.30 10.17 -7.20
C GLN A 64 -9.78 10.60 -7.25
N ILE A 65 -10.21 11.51 -6.36
CA ILE A 65 -11.61 12.00 -6.35
C ILE A 65 -11.93 12.78 -7.63
N ALA A 66 -10.98 13.58 -8.11
CA ALA A 66 -11.15 14.38 -9.32
C ALA A 66 -11.41 13.55 -10.60
N THR A 67 -11.08 12.25 -10.61
CA THR A 67 -11.37 11.37 -11.76
C THR A 67 -12.83 10.93 -11.83
N SER A 68 -13.57 11.02 -10.72
CA SER A 68 -14.91 10.43 -10.58
C SER A 68 -16.00 11.44 -10.21
N GLU A 69 -15.62 12.65 -9.78
CA GLU A 69 -16.55 13.72 -9.42
C GLU A 69 -16.95 14.63 -10.59
N SER A 70 -17.90 15.53 -10.34
CA SER A 70 -18.34 16.51 -11.35
C SER A 70 -17.19 17.39 -11.86
N ALA A 71 -17.24 17.78 -13.14
CA ALA A 71 -16.18 18.59 -13.77
C ALA A 71 -15.85 19.89 -13.00
N GLY A 72 -16.86 20.56 -12.43
CA GLY A 72 -16.66 21.77 -11.63
C GLY A 72 -15.90 21.50 -10.33
N PHE A 73 -16.20 20.39 -9.65
CA PHE A 73 -15.50 20.01 -8.43
C PHE A 73 -14.06 19.55 -8.72
N SER A 74 -13.87 18.77 -9.79
CA SER A 74 -12.53 18.35 -10.25
C SER A 74 -11.65 19.55 -10.61
N ALA A 75 -12.18 20.57 -11.29
CA ALA A 75 -11.46 21.81 -11.55
C ALA A 75 -11.05 22.52 -10.25
N GLY A 76 -11.95 22.59 -9.27
CA GLY A 76 -11.67 23.14 -7.94
C GLY A 76 -10.54 22.39 -7.22
N ILE A 77 -10.53 21.06 -7.30
CA ILE A 77 -9.45 20.23 -6.76
C ILE A 77 -8.11 20.55 -7.44
N LEU A 78 -8.07 20.61 -8.78
CA LEU A 78 -6.84 20.86 -9.52
C LEU A 78 -6.26 22.26 -9.21
N ILE A 79 -7.12 23.27 -9.08
CA ILE A 79 -6.72 24.62 -8.66
C ILE A 79 -6.14 24.59 -7.24
N LEU A 80 -6.79 23.88 -6.31
CA LEU A 80 -6.29 23.74 -4.93
C LEU A 80 -4.91 23.07 -4.92
N VAL A 81 -4.71 22.01 -5.70
CA VAL A 81 -3.43 21.30 -5.81
C VAL A 81 -2.34 22.21 -6.40
N SER A 82 -2.63 22.97 -7.47
CA SER A 82 -1.69 23.93 -8.05
C SER A 82 -1.21 24.95 -7.01
N ARG A 83 -2.16 25.53 -6.26
CA ARG A 83 -1.86 26.50 -5.20
C ARG A 83 -1.07 25.89 -4.04
N LEU A 84 -1.29 24.62 -3.72
CA LEU A 84 -0.52 23.92 -2.69
C LEU A 84 0.92 23.72 -3.14
N ILE A 85 1.15 23.35 -4.39
CA ILE A 85 2.48 23.18 -4.97
C ILE A 85 3.24 24.52 -5.00
N GLU A 86 2.57 25.61 -5.39
CA GLU A 86 3.14 26.96 -5.32
C GLU A 86 3.54 27.35 -3.89
N ALA A 87 2.70 27.03 -2.89
CA ALA A 87 2.98 27.32 -1.50
C ALA A 87 4.04 26.38 -0.87
N LYS A 88 4.19 25.17 -1.40
CA LYS A 88 5.06 24.10 -0.89
C LYS A 88 5.75 23.36 -2.04
N PRO A 89 6.82 23.93 -2.61
CA PRO A 89 7.54 23.31 -3.72
C PRO A 89 8.07 21.90 -3.41
N GLN A 90 8.31 21.59 -2.12
CA GLN A 90 8.72 20.26 -1.66
C GLN A 90 7.70 19.14 -1.89
N LEU A 91 6.46 19.46 -2.32
CA LEU A 91 5.47 18.45 -2.69
C LEU A 91 5.82 17.75 -4.00
N ILE A 92 6.63 18.38 -4.84
CA ILE A 92 7.15 17.75 -6.08
C ILE A 92 8.31 16.85 -5.69
N VAL A 93 8.12 15.54 -5.86
CA VAL A 93 9.18 14.55 -5.65
C VAL A 93 10.00 14.46 -6.93
N ARG A 94 11.30 14.75 -6.83
CA ARG A 94 12.22 14.46 -7.94
C ARG A 94 12.72 13.03 -7.82
N GLU A 95 13.17 12.47 -8.93
CA GLU A 95 13.64 11.09 -9.02
C GLU A 95 14.69 10.73 -7.95
N ARG A 96 15.60 11.66 -7.64
CA ARG A 96 16.61 11.51 -6.57
C ARG A 96 16.00 11.50 -5.16
N ASP A 97 14.93 12.25 -4.94
CA ASP A 97 14.28 12.34 -3.65
C ASP A 97 13.46 11.07 -3.36
N ALA A 98 12.85 10.50 -4.40
CA ALA A 98 12.08 9.26 -4.32
C ALA A 98 12.92 8.06 -3.85
N GLN A 99 14.12 7.89 -4.41
CA GLN A 99 15.04 6.81 -4.03
C GLN A 99 15.40 6.89 -2.54
N SER A 100 15.64 8.10 -2.04
CA SER A 100 16.00 8.34 -0.65
C SER A 100 14.83 8.16 0.33
N GLU A 101 13.58 8.25 -0.12
CA GLU A 101 12.40 7.99 0.72
C GLU A 101 12.12 6.50 0.86
N ILE A 102 12.35 5.72 -0.20
CA ILE A 102 12.21 4.25 -0.19
C ILE A 102 13.21 3.65 0.80
N GLU A 103 14.48 4.07 0.73
CA GLU A 103 15.54 3.60 1.64
C GLU A 103 15.25 3.94 3.12
N ARG A 104 14.59 5.07 3.40
CA ARG A 104 14.20 5.45 4.76
C ARG A 104 12.96 4.71 5.27
N SER A 105 12.05 4.31 4.37
CA SER A 105 10.87 3.53 4.72
C SER A 105 11.24 2.10 5.11
N GLU A 106 12.25 1.51 4.46
CA GLU A 106 12.74 0.17 4.81
C GLU A 106 13.64 0.17 6.07
N GLY A 107 14.25 1.32 6.41
CA GLY A 107 15.10 1.46 7.60
C GLY A 107 14.38 1.73 8.93
N SER A 108 13.06 1.88 8.95
CA SER A 108 12.30 2.32 10.14
C SER A 108 11.13 1.41 10.55
N GLY A 109 11.08 0.16 10.04
CA GLY A 109 9.91 -0.72 10.17
C GLY A 109 10.14 -2.08 10.83
N GLY A 110 11.27 -2.31 11.49
CA GLY A 110 11.49 -3.49 12.35
C GLY A 110 10.79 -3.33 13.70
N MET A 111 9.46 -3.26 13.71
CA MET A 111 8.70 -3.73 14.86
C MET A 111 8.34 -5.17 14.52
N ASP A 112 9.03 -6.13 15.14
CA ASP A 112 8.60 -7.52 15.21
C ASP A 112 7.22 -7.52 15.89
N MET A 113 6.18 -7.36 15.09
CA MET A 113 4.88 -7.91 15.42
C MET A 113 5.04 -9.39 15.12
N GLU A 114 5.21 -10.21 16.16
CA GLU A 114 4.87 -11.63 16.09
C GLU A 114 3.38 -11.71 15.74
N ASP A 115 3.06 -11.60 14.46
CA ASP A 115 1.79 -12.03 13.87
C ASP A 115 1.98 -13.50 13.47
N ASP A 116 2.22 -14.33 14.48
CA ASP A 116 2.16 -15.78 14.35
C ASP A 116 0.68 -16.18 14.34
N GLU A 117 0.03 -16.01 13.18
CA GLU A 117 -1.17 -16.74 12.75
C GLU A 117 -1.55 -16.31 11.30
N GLU A 118 -0.61 -16.47 10.36
CA GLU A 118 -0.96 -16.42 8.93
C GLU A 118 -1.75 -17.71 8.59
N GLU A 119 -3.09 -17.58 8.54
CA GLU A 119 -4.03 -18.65 8.20
C GLU A 119 -3.64 -19.32 6.86
N ARG A 120 -2.99 -20.49 6.93
CA ARG A 120 -2.60 -21.28 5.77
C ARG A 120 -3.79 -22.10 5.28
N TYR A 121 -4.48 -21.60 4.26
CA TYR A 121 -5.48 -22.39 3.53
C TYR A 121 -4.79 -23.53 2.76
N VAL A 122 -5.26 -24.76 2.99
CA VAL A 122 -4.84 -25.93 2.22
C VAL A 122 -6.05 -26.43 1.43
N ASP A 123 -5.88 -26.57 0.12
CA ASP A 123 -6.94 -27.11 -0.73
C ASP A 123 -7.22 -28.57 -0.33
N LEU A 124 -8.50 -28.85 -0.09
CA LEU A 124 -9.01 -30.19 0.19
C LEU A 124 -9.58 -30.81 -1.09
N ASP A 125 -9.46 -32.12 -1.25
CA ASP A 125 -10.22 -32.85 -2.26
C ASP A 125 -11.68 -33.11 -1.80
N ASP A 126 -12.49 -33.75 -2.67
CA ASP A 126 -13.93 -34.02 -2.43
C ASP A 126 -14.17 -34.91 -1.20
N ASP A 127 -13.14 -35.64 -0.76
CA ASP A 127 -13.13 -36.51 0.41
C ASP A 127 -12.59 -35.80 1.68
N GLY A 128 -12.24 -34.51 1.59
CA GLY A 128 -11.76 -33.70 2.71
C GLY A 128 -10.29 -33.93 3.08
N ILE A 129 -9.49 -34.51 2.18
CA ILE A 129 -8.07 -34.78 2.39
C ILE A 129 -7.21 -33.67 1.75
N PRO A 130 -6.18 -33.15 2.46
CA PRO A 130 -5.26 -32.17 1.89
C PRO A 130 -4.54 -32.68 0.63
N LEU A 131 -4.69 -31.95 -0.50
CA LEU A 131 -4.13 -32.30 -1.82
C LEU A 131 -2.62 -32.55 -1.80
N GLU A 132 -1.86 -31.81 -0.98
CA GLU A 132 -0.40 -31.97 -0.81
C GLU A 132 -0.01 -33.37 -0.30
N ARG A 133 -0.90 -34.04 0.46
CA ARG A 133 -0.66 -35.37 1.02
C ARG A 133 -0.84 -36.47 -0.03
N ARG A 134 -1.73 -36.25 -1.00
CA ARG A 134 -2.03 -37.18 -2.09
C ARG A 134 -0.89 -37.25 -3.12
N ILE A 135 -0.31 -36.11 -3.47
CA ILE A 135 0.85 -36.02 -4.38
C ILE A 135 2.07 -36.79 -3.81
N LYS A 136 2.25 -36.80 -2.48
CA LYS A 136 3.32 -37.58 -1.82
C LYS A 136 3.01 -39.08 -1.74
N GLY A 137 1.74 -39.46 -1.65
CA GLY A 137 1.31 -40.87 -1.67
C GLY A 137 1.54 -41.51 -3.04
N GLU A 138 1.15 -40.83 -4.11
CA GLU A 138 1.29 -41.34 -5.49
C GLU A 138 2.75 -41.41 -5.96
N LYS A 139 3.64 -40.54 -5.44
CA LYS A 139 5.08 -40.66 -5.74
C LYS A 139 5.73 -41.86 -5.05
N LYS A 140 5.25 -42.26 -3.87
CA LYS A 140 5.87 -43.35 -3.10
C LYS A 140 5.56 -44.74 -3.67
N GLU A 141 4.40 -44.91 -4.29
CA GLU A 141 4.06 -46.18 -4.95
C GLU A 141 4.79 -46.39 -6.28
N LYS A 142 5.30 -45.32 -6.91
CA LYS A 142 5.96 -45.42 -8.22
C LYS A 142 7.47 -45.72 -8.14
N ASP A 143 8.09 -45.45 -6.99
CA ASP A 143 9.53 -45.63 -6.80
C ASP A 143 9.90 -47.05 -6.31
N GLU A 144 8.93 -47.92 -5.98
CA GLU A 144 9.18 -49.29 -5.48
C GLU A 144 9.14 -50.39 -6.56
N GLU A 145 8.79 -50.09 -7.83
CA GLU A 145 8.70 -51.10 -8.91
C GLU A 145 9.88 -51.13 -9.92
N GLU A 146 10.88 -50.24 -9.83
CA GLU A 146 12.06 -50.27 -10.72
C GLU A 146 13.40 -50.45 -9.97
N GLU A 147 13.52 -51.46 -9.10
CA GLU A 147 14.84 -52.00 -8.72
C GLU A 147 14.88 -53.52 -8.99
N GLY A 148 15.33 -53.88 -10.19
CA GLY A 148 15.64 -55.26 -10.55
C GLY A 148 16.46 -55.37 -11.85
N GLU A 149 17.69 -55.89 -11.70
CA GLU A 149 18.65 -56.36 -12.74
C GLU A 149 19.52 -55.23 -13.37
N GLY A 150 20.81 -55.01 -13.01
CA GLY A 150 22.01 -55.89 -13.20
C GLY A 150 22.46 -55.84 -14.68
N LEU A 151 23.69 -55.58 -15.15
CA LEU A 151 25.08 -55.60 -14.67
C LEU A 151 25.99 -54.89 -15.73
N GLU A 152 27.14 -54.35 -15.28
CA GLU A 152 28.51 -54.28 -15.90
C GLU A 152 28.66 -53.81 -17.38
N SER A 153 29.63 -52.98 -17.79
CA SER A 153 31.08 -52.97 -17.51
C SER A 153 31.74 -51.65 -18.01
N GLU A 154 32.78 -51.18 -17.31
CA GLU A 154 34.16 -50.81 -17.76
C GLU A 154 34.34 -50.25 -19.20
N ASP A 155 35.09 -49.19 -19.51
CA ASP A 155 36.36 -48.70 -18.99
C ASP A 155 36.70 -47.29 -19.54
N GLU A 156 37.76 -46.70 -18.98
CA GLU A 156 38.61 -45.56 -19.37
C GLU A 156 38.49 -44.95 -20.81
N VAL A 157 38.78 -43.68 -21.07
CA VAL A 157 40.15 -43.10 -21.17
C VAL A 157 40.06 -41.61 -21.54
N SER A 158 40.79 -40.79 -20.76
CA SER A 158 41.59 -39.59 -21.11
C SER A 158 41.05 -38.34 -21.86
N ILE A 159 41.19 -37.22 -21.16
CA ILE A 159 42.07 -36.04 -21.44
C ILE A 159 41.80 -35.21 -22.72
N LEU A 160 41.38 -33.96 -22.45
CA LEU A 160 41.90 -32.67 -22.93
C LEU A 160 42.08 -32.46 -24.44
N ILE A 161 41.22 -31.61 -25.03
CA ILE A 161 41.58 -30.32 -25.63
C ILE A 161 40.50 -29.30 -25.26
#